data_AF-A0A352GR13-F1
#
_entry.id   AF-A0A352GR13-F1
#
_cell.length_a   1.000
_cell.length_b   1.000
_cell.length_c   1.000
_cell.angle_alpha   90.00
_cell.angle_beta   90.00
_cell.angle_gamma   90.00
#
_symmetry.space_group_name_H-M   'P 1'
#
loop_
_entity.id
_entity.type
_entity.pdbx_description
1 polymer ?
#
loop_
_entity_poly.entity_id
_entity_poly.type
_entity_poly.pdbx_seq_one_letter_code
_entity_poly.pdbx_strand_id
1 'polypeptide(L)' 'MSPVSAEPKYQRVLLKLSGEALMGKRDYGLDPDMVGRICDEVATVHDMGVQVCLVIGAGNIFRGMSSSAEGIERTSADY' A
#
# COMPACT_ATOMS: atom_id res chain seq x y z
N MET A 1 3.63 34.19 10.97
CA MET A 1 4.38 33.32 10.03
C MET A 1 3.33 32.53 9.27
N SER A 2 3.05 32.89 8.02
CA SER A 2 2.06 32.19 7.21
C SER A 2 2.59 30.79 6.89
N PRO A 3 1.77 29.73 6.96
CA PRO A 3 2.26 28.39 6.65
C PRO A 3 2.65 28.36 5.16
N VAL A 4 3.88 27.94 4.87
CA VAL A 4 4.31 27.66 3.51
C VAL A 4 3.49 26.47 3.04
N SER A 5 2.36 26.73 2.37
CA SER A 5 1.65 25.72 1.60
C SER A 5 2.47 25.54 0.33
N ALA A 6 3.48 24.68 0.40
CA ALA A 6 4.25 24.31 -0.78
C ALA A 6 3.28 23.60 -1.73
N GLU A 7 3.02 24.21 -2.89
CA GLU A 7 2.23 23.57 -3.93
C GLU A 7 2.84 22.20 -4.27
N PRO A 8 2.02 21.14 -4.36
CA PRO A 8 2.53 19.82 -4.72
C PRO A 8 3.20 19.87 -6.09
N LYS A 9 4.44 19.40 -6.19
CA LYS A 9 5.17 19.33 -7.48
C LYS A 9 4.43 18.45 -8.51
N TYR A 10 3.68 17.46 -8.06
CA TYR A 10 2.95 16.51 -8.90
C TYR A 10 1.46 16.57 -8.61
N GLN A 11 0.64 16.69 -9.66
CA GLN A 11 -0.82 16.69 -9.57
C GLN A 11 -1.41 15.27 -9.52
N ARG A 12 -0.67 14.28 -10.02
CA ARG A 12 -1.07 12.87 -10.02
C ARG A 12 0.13 11.98 -9.76
N VAL A 13 -0.05 10.98 -8.91
CA VAL A 13 0.99 10.00 -8.58
C VAL A 13 0.44 8.57 -8.59
N LEU A 14 1.30 7.62 -8.93
CA LEU A 14 1.10 6.21 -8.64
C LEU A 14 2.00 5.87 -7.45
N LEU A 15 1.38 5.55 -6.32
CA LEU A 15 2.07 5.17 -5.09
C LEU A 15 2.06 3.64 -4.99
N LYS A 16 3.24 3.04 -5.21
CA LYS A 16 3.44 1.62 -5.01
C LYS A 16 3.83 1.34 -3.56
N LEU A 17 3.04 0.51 -2.88
CA LEU A 17 3.32 0.00 -1.55
C LEU A 17 3.68 -1.49 -1.63
N SER A 18 4.60 -1.92 -0.76
CA SER A 18 4.79 -3.35 -0.48
C SER A 18 3.69 -3.79 0.49
N GLY A 19 3.16 -5.00 0.32
CA GLY A 19 2.17 -5.55 1.25
C GLY A 19 2.74 -5.74 2.64
N GLU A 20 4.03 -6.04 2.73
CA GLU A 20 4.79 -6.15 3.96
C GLU A 20 4.80 -4.83 4.75
N ALA A 21 4.72 -3.68 4.09
CA ALA A 21 4.60 -2.39 4.76
C ALA A 21 3.28 -2.24 5.55
N LEU A 22 2.27 -3.05 5.25
CA LEU A 22 0.97 -3.05 5.95
C LEU A 22 0.95 -3.96 7.18
N MET A 23 2.01 -4.72 7.44
CA MET A 23 2.05 -5.71 8.54
C MET A 23 2.38 -5.09 9.89
N GLY A 24 2.82 -3.82 9.95
CA GLY A 24 3.25 -3.19 11.19
C GLY A 24 4.34 -4.02 11.89
N LYS A 25 4.06 -4.50 13.11
CA LYS A 25 4.96 -5.40 13.87
C LYS A 25 4.63 -6.89 13.71
N ARG A 26 3.66 -7.24 12.86
CA ARG A 26 3.20 -8.62 12.64
C ARG A 26 4.09 -9.31 11.61
N ASP A 27 4.17 -10.64 11.70
CA ASP A 27 4.92 -11.45 10.75
C ASP A 27 4.13 -11.82 9.48
N TYR A 28 2.79 -11.68 9.53
CA TYR A 28 1.86 -12.02 8.44
C TYR A 28 0.56 -11.20 8.54
N GLY A 29 -0.13 -11.01 7.41
CA GLY A 29 -1.46 -10.41 7.39
C GLY A 29 -1.45 -8.89 7.29
N LEU A 30 -2.40 -8.25 7.96
CA LEU A 30 -2.54 -6.79 8.02
C LEU A 30 -2.52 -6.35 9.48
N ASP A 31 -1.86 -5.22 9.76
CA ASP A 31 -1.95 -4.51 11.03
C ASP A 31 -2.91 -3.32 10.87
N PRO A 32 -4.09 -3.33 11.52
CA PRO A 32 -5.07 -2.26 11.39
C PRO A 32 -4.52 -0.87 11.72
N ASP A 33 -3.60 -0.76 12.68
CA ASP A 33 -3.05 0.53 13.08
C ASP A 33 -2.11 1.08 12.00
N MET A 34 -1.32 0.20 11.38
CA MET A 34 -0.43 0.56 10.27
C MET A 34 -1.23 0.94 9.02
N VAL A 35 -2.29 0.18 8.72
CA VAL A 35 -3.21 0.48 7.62
C VAL A 35 -3.86 1.85 7.84
N GLY A 36 -4.41 2.10 9.03
CA GLY A 36 -5.04 3.38 9.38
C GLY A 36 -4.08 4.56 9.21
N ARG A 37 -2.85 4.43 9.70
CA ARG A 37 -1.82 5.46 9.52
C ARG A 37 -1.53 5.76 8.04
N ILE A 38 -1.37 4.74 7.20
CA ILE A 38 -1.13 4.93 5.76
C ILE A 38 -2.34 5.59 5.10
N CYS A 39 -3.56 5.20 5.49
CA CYS A 39 -4.78 5.85 5.02
C CYS A 39 -4.80 7.35 5.36
N ASP A 40 -4.44 7.74 6.58
CA ASP A 40 -4.38 9.16 7.00
C ASP A 40 -3.33 9.95 6.20
N GLU A 41 -2.17 9.34 5.96
CA GLU A 41 -1.10 9.95 5.16
C GLU A 41 -1.53 10.13 3.69
N VAL A 42 -2.21 9.14 3.10
CA VAL A 42 -2.76 9.22 1.72
C VAL A 42 -3.90 10.24 1.65
N ALA A 43 -4.79 10.27 2.64
CA ALA A 43 -5.88 11.24 2.72
C ALA A 43 -5.35 12.67 2.77
N THR A 44 -4.30 12.92 3.57
CA THR A 44 -3.63 14.23 3.64
C THR A 44 -3.13 14.68 2.27
N VAL A 45 -2.51 13.78 1.49
CA VAL A 45 -2.01 14.10 0.14
C VAL A 45 -3.17 14.31 -0.84
N HIS A 46 -4.23 13.52 -0.74
CA HIS A 46 -5.43 13.70 -1.55
C HIS A 46 -6.11 15.06 -1.28
N ASP A 47 -6.18 15.49 -0.02
CA ASP A 47 -6.78 16.77 0.39
C ASP A 47 -5.97 17.98 -0.09
N MET A 48 -4.69 17.78 -0.44
CA MET A 48 -3.87 18.77 -1.15
C MET A 48 -4.23 18.89 -2.64
N GLY A 49 -5.24 18.15 -3.13
CA GLY A 49 -5.69 18.12 -4.52
C GLY A 49 -4.91 17.16 -5.42
N VAL A 50 -4.04 16.32 -4.85
CA VAL A 50 -3.25 15.35 -5.62
C VAL A 50 -4.07 14.09 -5.88
N GLN A 51 -4.11 13.65 -7.13
CA GLN A 51 -4.74 12.38 -7.52
C GLN A 51 -3.80 11.22 -7.22
N VAL A 52 -4.23 10.28 -6.37
CA VAL A 52 -3.41 9.16 -5.94
C VAL A 52 -3.97 7.84 -6.48
N CYS A 53 -3.15 7.09 -7.21
CA CYS A 53 -3.40 5.69 -7.55
C CYS A 53 -2.53 4.81 -6.64
N LEU A 54 -3.12 3.81 -5.98
CA LEU A 54 -2.38 2.88 -5.12
C LEU A 54 -2.14 1.56 -5.84
N VAL A 55 -0.89 1.08 -5.79
CA VAL A 55 -0.54 -0.29 -6.19
C VAL A 55 0.05 -1.00 -4.98
N ILE A 56 -0.63 -2.02 -4.47
CA ILE A 56 -0.23 -2.72 -3.24
C ILE A 56 0.20 -4.14 -3.60
N GLY A 57 1.44 -4.50 -3.27
CA GLY A 57 1.88 -5.90 -3.39
C GLY A 57 1.19 -6.79 -2.34
N ALA A 58 0.98 -8.07 -2.63
CA ALA A 58 0.29 -9.00 -1.73
C ALA A 58 1.22 -9.93 -0.91
N GLY A 59 2.52 -9.63 -0.82
CA GLY A 59 3.54 -10.49 -0.20
C GLY A 59 3.37 -10.73 1.31
N ASN A 60 2.51 -9.95 1.96
CA ASN A 60 2.04 -10.15 3.34
C ASN A 60 0.92 -11.20 3.48
N ILE A 61 0.28 -11.60 2.37
CA ILE A 61 -0.81 -12.61 2.34
C ILE A 61 -0.37 -13.84 1.54
N PHE A 62 0.28 -13.65 0.40
CA PHE A 62 0.74 -14.71 -0.50
C PHE A 62 2.21 -14.53 -0.83
N ARG A 63 3.05 -15.46 -0.37
CA ARG A 63 4.45 -15.56 -0.78
C ARG A 63 4.60 -16.73 -1.75
N GLY A 64 4.78 -16.42 -3.02
CA GLY A 64 4.86 -17.42 -4.11
C GLY A 64 5.97 -18.47 -3.96
N MET A 65 6.85 -18.38 -2.96
CA MET A 65 7.88 -19.38 -2.68
C MET A 65 7.53 -20.37 -1.56
N SER A 66 6.50 -20.12 -0.73
CA SER A 66 6.02 -21.13 0.24
C SER A 66 5.02 -22.09 -0.40
N SER A 67 4.33 -21.69 -1.48
CA SER A 67 3.36 -22.51 -2.20
C SER A 67 3.96 -23.40 -3.29
N SER A 68 5.21 -23.14 -3.71
CA SER A 68 5.92 -24.01 -4.67
C SER A 68 6.41 -25.33 -4.07
N ALA A 69 6.22 -25.56 -2.76
CA ALA A 69 6.48 -26.84 -2.11
C ALA A 69 5.25 -27.76 -2.04
N GLU A 70 4.03 -27.25 -2.21
CA GLU A 70 2.80 -28.04 -2.15
C GLU A 70 1.80 -27.62 -3.23
N GLY A 71 2.02 -28.09 -4.47
CA GLY A 71 0.94 -28.47 -5.40
C GLY A 71 -0.03 -27.41 -5.94
N ILE A 72 0.13 -26.11 -5.66
CA ILE A 72 -0.80 -25.08 -6.16
C ILE A 72 -0.44 -24.71 -7.61
N GLU A 73 -1.24 -25.19 -8.55
CA GLU A 73 -1.27 -24.71 -9.92
C GLU A 73 -1.52 -23.19 -9.92
N ARG A 74 -0.77 -22.45 -10.75
CA ARG A 74 -0.93 -21.00 -10.89
C ARG A 74 -2.27 -20.69 -11.57
N THR A 75 -3.37 -20.71 -10.84
CA THR A 75 -4.63 -20.14 -11.31
C THR A 75 -4.58 -18.62 -11.12
N SER A 76 -4.66 -17.89 -12.23
CA SER A 76 -4.68 -16.43 -12.29
C SER A 76 -5.76 -15.85 -11.37
N ALA A 77 -5.33 -15.01 -10.42
CA ALA A 77 -6.22 -14.26 -9.54
C ALA A 77 -6.75 -13.01 -10.25
N ASP A 78 -7.60 -13.22 -11.26
CA ASP A 78 -8.40 -12.17 -11.90
C ASP A 78 -9.89 -12.45 -11.63
N TYR A 79 -10.44 -11.80 -10.59
CA TYR A 79 -11.86 -11.43 -10.46
C TYR A 79 -12.00 -10.30 -9.43
#